data_AF-A0A7T0JQQ9-F1
#
_entry.id   AF-A0A7T0JQQ9-F1
#
_cell.length_a   1.000
_cell.length_b   1.000
_cell.length_c   1.000
_cell.angle_alpha   90.00
_cell.angle_beta   90.00
_cell.angle_gamma   90.00
#
_symmetry.space_group_name_H-M   'P 1'
#
loop_
_entity.id
_entity.type
_entity.pdbx_description
1 polymer ?
#
loop_
_entity_poly.entity_id
_entity_poly.type
_entity_poly.pdbx_seq_one_letter_code
_entity_poly.pdbx_strand_id
1 'polypeptide(L)'
;MNNAASQRRRVFIKKAFQARFMAGVVGLILLSSLSSALLIYWITGGDLLAQSQSAHASIVTAWERLGLSILLGNLVAVLVAGAAGVASTLYASHKIAGPLYRFETLCQEVGDGNLDPVTRLREDDQLQELAEAFSSMVTKLRERRERQAGLLVRLDQHLDVLRSCDNLNPQQRKSLEELSQVLAELNADGPNHA
;
A
#
# COMPACT_ATOMS: atom_id res chain seq x y z
N MET A 1 38.80 -11.53 0.19
CA MET A 1 37.38 -11.20 0.39
C MET A 1 37.12 -9.84 -0.23
N ASN A 2 36.20 -9.71 -1.18
CA ASN A 2 35.56 -8.44 -1.57
C ASN A 2 34.34 -8.77 -2.45
N ASN A 3 33.17 -8.91 -1.81
CA ASN A 3 31.89 -8.93 -2.52
C ASN A 3 31.16 -7.63 -2.20
N ALA A 4 31.37 -6.62 -3.04
CA ALA A 4 30.49 -5.45 -3.09
C ALA A 4 29.14 -5.91 -3.67
N ALA A 5 28.25 -6.37 -2.78
CA ALA A 5 26.90 -6.75 -3.15
C ALA A 5 26.16 -5.51 -3.68
N SER A 6 25.89 -5.53 -4.99
CA SER A 6 25.12 -4.51 -5.70
C SER A 6 23.77 -4.30 -5.04
N GLN A 7 23.54 -3.11 -4.47
CA GLN A 7 22.20 -2.67 -4.08
C GLN A 7 21.37 -2.48 -5.35
N ARG A 8 20.58 -3.50 -5.74
CA ARG A 8 19.56 -3.35 -6.78
C ARG A 8 18.47 -2.41 -6.27
N ARG A 9 18.66 -1.09 -6.44
CA ARG A 9 17.63 -0.08 -6.20
C ARG A 9 16.58 -0.16 -7.31
N ARG A 10 15.61 -1.06 -7.16
CA ARG A 10 14.37 -1.01 -7.96
C ARG A 10 13.52 0.15 -7.43
N VAL A 11 13.80 1.36 -7.91
CA VAL A 11 13.06 2.59 -7.56
C VAL A 11 11.63 2.60 -8.15
N PHE A 12 11.38 1.76 -9.16
CA PHE A 12 10.08 1.66 -9.83
C PHE A 12 9.31 0.41 -9.38
N ILE A 13 8.36 0.60 -8.47
CA ILE A 13 7.35 -0.39 -8.10
C ILE A 13 6.05 0.05 -8.80
N LYS A 14 5.55 -0.77 -9.74
CA LYS A 14 4.37 -0.54 -10.60
C LYS A 14 4.45 0.69 -11.54
N LYS A 15 5.19 0.52 -12.65
CA LYS A 15 5.41 1.55 -13.70
C LYS A 15 4.12 2.19 -14.23
N ALA A 16 3.03 1.43 -14.35
CA ALA A 16 1.77 1.93 -14.90
C ALA A 16 1.11 2.97 -13.98
N PHE A 17 1.12 2.76 -12.66
CA PHE A 17 0.59 3.72 -11.70
C PHE A 17 1.47 4.96 -11.63
N GLN A 18 2.79 4.77 -11.48
CA GLN A 18 3.73 5.88 -11.40
C GLN A 18 3.71 6.74 -12.67
N ALA A 19 3.60 6.12 -13.86
CA ALA A 19 3.48 6.85 -15.12
C ALA A 19 2.16 7.62 -15.23
N ARG A 20 1.02 7.03 -14.86
CA ARG A 20 -0.28 7.72 -14.85
C ARG A 20 -0.31 8.88 -13.86
N PHE A 21 0.27 8.68 -12.67
CA PHE A 21 0.39 9.71 -11.65
C PHE A 21 1.30 10.85 -12.12
N MET A 22 2.50 10.52 -12.61
CA MET A 22 3.44 11.51 -13.16
C MET A 22 2.84 12.26 -14.35
N ALA A 23 2.20 11.57 -15.29
CA ALA A 23 1.54 12.20 -16.43
C ALA A 23 0.39 13.12 -15.99
N GLY A 24 -0.38 12.73 -14.97
CA GLY A 24 -1.39 13.58 -14.35
C GLY A 24 -0.79 14.86 -13.76
N VAL A 25 0.26 14.74 -12.94
CA VAL A 25 0.96 15.89 -12.33
C VAL A 25 1.57 16.80 -13.38
N VAL A 26 2.28 16.25 -14.37
CA VAL A 26 2.87 17.02 -15.47
C VAL A 26 1.79 17.71 -16.29
N GLY A 27 0.73 16.99 -16.67
CA GLY A 27 -0.40 17.56 -17.40
C GLY A 27 -1.05 18.73 -16.65
N LEU A 28 -1.14 18.63 -15.33
CA LEU A 28 -1.71 19.68 -14.49
C LEU A 28 -0.78 20.90 -14.36
N ILE A 29 0.53 20.69 -14.24
CA ILE A 29 1.53 21.77 -14.29
C ILE A 29 1.43 22.50 -15.64
N LEU A 30 1.37 21.76 -16.75
CA LEU A 30 1.23 22.33 -18.09
C LEU A 30 -0.07 23.12 -18.23
N LEU A 31 -1.19 22.59 -17.72
CA LEU A 31 -2.49 23.25 -17.77
C LEU A 31 -2.53 24.53 -16.93
N SER A 32 -1.92 24.52 -15.73
CA SER A 32 -1.78 25.71 -14.89
C SER A 32 -0.92 26.77 -15.57
N SER A 33 0.22 26.36 -16.14
CA SER A 33 1.13 27.26 -16.87
C SER A 33 0.46 27.87 -18.11
N LEU A 34 -0.32 27.07 -18.86
CA LEU A 34 -1.06 27.55 -20.02
C LEU A 34 -2.17 28.53 -19.62
N SER A 35 -2.90 28.24 -18.55
CA SER A 35 -3.95 29.13 -18.02
C SER A 35 -3.38 30.47 -17.58
N SER A 36 -2.23 30.46 -16.89
CA SER A 36 -1.52 31.68 -16.50
C SER A 36 -1.04 32.49 -17.71
N ALA A 37 -0.45 31.83 -18.71
CA ALA A 37 -0.01 32.49 -19.94
C ALA A 37 -1.18 33.14 -20.71
N LEU A 38 -2.33 32.46 -20.80
CA LEU A 38 -3.53 33.00 -21.44
C LEU A 38 -4.11 34.20 -20.69
N LEU A 39 -4.13 34.16 -19.36
CA LEU A 39 -4.54 35.30 -18.54
C LEU A 39 -3.64 36.52 -18.73
N ILE A 40 -2.32 36.31 -18.73
CA ILE A 40 -1.34 37.39 -18.98
C ILE A 40 -1.55 37.97 -20.37
N TYR A 41 -1.74 37.12 -21.39
CA TYR A 41 -2.02 37.57 -22.75
C TYR A 41 -3.34 38.34 -22.85
N TRP A 42 -4.41 37.89 -22.19
CA TRP A 42 -5.71 38.56 -22.23
C TRP A 42 -5.66 39.95 -21.59
N ILE A 43 -5.00 40.08 -20.43
CA ILE A 43 -4.87 41.36 -19.74
C ILE A 43 -3.95 42.31 -20.51
N THR A 44 -2.81 41.83 -21.02
CA THR A 44 -1.80 42.67 -21.69
C THR A 44 -2.17 42.96 -23.15
N GLY A 45 -2.81 42.01 -23.83
CA GLY A 45 -3.14 42.08 -25.25
C GLY A 45 -4.21 43.12 -25.58
N GLY A 46 -5.15 43.36 -24.66
CA GLY A 46 -6.13 44.45 -24.80
C GLY A 46 -5.46 45.84 -24.84
N ASP A 47 -4.41 46.03 -24.05
CA ASP A 47 -3.69 47.30 -23.94
C ASP A 47 -2.71 47.51 -25.11
N LEU A 48 -2.04 46.45 -25.59
CA LEU A 48 -1.13 46.52 -26.74
C LEU A 48 -1.83 46.97 -28.03
N LEU A 49 -3.08 46.52 -28.26
CA LEU A 49 -3.86 46.97 -29.42
C LEU A 49 -4.33 48.43 -29.26
N ALA A 50 -4.77 48.83 -28.08
CA ALA A 50 -5.25 50.19 -27.81
C ALA A 50 -4.12 51.24 -27.84
N GLN A 51 -2.92 50.88 -27.39
CA GLN A 51 -1.75 51.77 -27.35
C GLN A 51 -1.12 51.97 -28.75
N SER A 52 -1.35 51.07 -29.70
CA SER A 52 -0.93 51.24 -31.11
C SER A 52 -1.59 52.44 -31.81
N GLN A 53 -2.72 52.94 -31.28
CA GLN A 53 -3.45 54.09 -31.85
C GLN A 53 -3.19 55.42 -31.14
N SER A 54 -2.56 55.42 -29.96
CA SER A 54 -2.36 56.63 -29.14
C SER A 54 -0.89 56.79 -28.78
N ALA A 55 -0.18 57.57 -29.61
CA ALA A 55 1.28 57.71 -29.57
C ALA A 55 1.89 58.19 -28.25
N HIS A 56 1.14 58.70 -27.26
CA HIS A 56 1.68 59.17 -25.98
C HIS A 56 0.82 58.73 -24.79
N ALA A 57 0.97 57.48 -24.34
CA ALA A 57 0.43 57.03 -23.04
C ALA A 57 1.58 56.58 -22.13
N SER A 58 1.67 57.24 -20.98
CA SER A 58 2.61 57.09 -19.86
C SER A 58 3.23 55.69 -19.66
N ILE A 59 4.53 55.58 -19.92
CA ILE A 59 5.37 54.38 -19.68
C ILE A 59 5.27 53.91 -18.22
N VAL A 60 5.05 54.82 -17.26
CA VAL A 60 4.95 54.51 -15.83
C VAL A 60 3.69 53.69 -15.51
N THR A 61 2.54 54.00 -16.11
CA THR A 61 1.28 53.27 -15.86
C THR A 61 1.28 51.86 -16.47
N ALA A 62 2.08 51.65 -17.52
CA ALA A 62 2.28 50.32 -18.11
C ALA A 62 3.05 49.40 -17.15
N TRP A 63 4.08 49.92 -16.46
CA TRP A 63 4.90 49.11 -15.54
C TRP A 63 4.12 48.61 -14.32
N GLU A 64 3.31 49.46 -13.70
CA GLU A 64 2.50 49.07 -12.54
C GLU A 64 1.43 48.04 -12.91
N ARG A 65 0.80 48.19 -14.07
CA ARG A 65 -0.23 47.25 -14.56
C ARG A 65 0.35 45.92 -14.99
N LEU A 66 1.52 45.91 -15.64
CA LEU A 66 2.24 44.68 -15.97
C LEU A 66 2.65 43.92 -14.70
N GLY A 67 3.18 44.64 -13.69
CA GLY A 67 3.52 44.05 -12.39
C GLY A 67 2.31 43.42 -11.70
N LEU A 68 1.17 44.11 -11.67
CA LEU A 68 -0.07 43.60 -11.09
C LEU A 68 -0.60 42.37 -11.84
N SER A 69 -0.53 42.37 -13.18
CA SER A 69 -0.97 41.26 -14.04
C SER A 69 -0.11 40.02 -13.85
N ILE A 70 1.22 40.18 -13.77
CA ILE A 70 2.16 39.10 -13.48
C ILE A 70 1.92 38.54 -12.07
N LEU A 71 1.68 39.41 -11.08
CA LEU A 71 1.41 38.99 -9.70
C LEU A 71 0.11 38.19 -9.60
N LEU A 72 -0.97 38.67 -10.22
CA LEU A 72 -2.26 37.96 -10.26
C LEU A 72 -2.17 36.65 -11.04
N GLY A 73 -1.49 36.63 -12.19
CA GLY A 73 -1.28 35.43 -12.99
C GLY A 73 -0.51 34.35 -12.22
N ASN A 74 0.56 34.73 -11.53
CA ASN A 74 1.31 33.82 -10.66
C ASN A 74 0.48 33.33 -9.47
N LEU A 75 -0.32 34.20 -8.85
CA LEU A 75 -1.19 33.81 -7.73
C LEU A 75 -2.19 32.74 -8.17
N VAL A 76 -2.85 32.93 -9.32
CA VAL A 76 -3.77 31.93 -9.89
C VAL A 76 -3.03 30.64 -10.21
N ALA A 77 -1.85 30.71 -10.83
CA ALA A 77 -1.05 29.54 -11.16
C ALA A 77 -0.69 28.71 -9.91
N VAL A 78 -0.28 29.38 -8.82
CA VAL A 78 0.04 28.74 -7.54
C VAL A 78 -1.20 28.11 -6.92
N LEU A 79 -2.35 28.78 -6.95
CA LEU A 79 -3.60 28.21 -6.42
C LEU A 79 -4.04 26.97 -7.19
N VAL A 80 -4.00 27.01 -8.52
CA VAL A 80 -4.35 25.86 -9.37
C VAL A 80 -3.37 24.70 -9.17
N ALA A 81 -2.06 24.97 -9.19
CA ALA A 81 -1.04 23.96 -8.95
C ALA A 81 -1.09 23.38 -7.53
N GLY A 82 -1.40 24.22 -6.53
CA GLY A 82 -1.59 23.81 -5.14
C GLY A 82 -2.81 22.90 -4.98
N ALA A 83 -3.97 23.30 -5.51
CA ALA A 83 -5.19 22.50 -5.47
C ALA A 83 -4.99 21.13 -6.16
N ALA A 84 -4.31 21.12 -7.30
CA ALA A 84 -3.91 19.94 -8.02
C ALA A 84 -2.98 18.99 -7.25
N GLY A 85 -1.97 19.57 -6.58
CA GLY A 85 -1.06 18.83 -5.71
C GLY A 85 -1.81 18.19 -4.55
N VAL A 86 -2.71 18.94 -3.91
CA VAL A 86 -3.56 18.44 -2.82
C VAL A 86 -4.47 17.31 -3.31
N ALA A 87 -5.16 17.49 -4.44
CA ALA A 87 -6.03 16.46 -5.03
C ALA A 87 -5.25 15.18 -5.37
N SER A 88 -4.05 15.32 -5.93
CA SER A 88 -3.19 14.18 -6.28
C SER A 88 -2.73 13.42 -5.03
N THR A 89 -2.33 14.13 -3.97
CA THR A 89 -1.94 13.54 -2.70
C THR A 89 -3.11 12.85 -1.99
N LEU A 90 -4.29 13.46 -1.99
CA LEU A 90 -5.50 12.86 -1.41
C LEU A 90 -5.92 11.61 -2.18
N TYR A 91 -5.84 11.63 -3.52
CA TYR A 91 -6.11 10.48 -4.36
C TYR A 91 -5.14 9.32 -4.06
N ALA A 92 -3.83 9.61 -3.98
CA ALA A 92 -2.82 8.62 -3.62
C ALA A 92 -3.04 8.08 -2.19
N SER A 93 -3.39 8.96 -1.25
CA SER A 93 -3.68 8.59 0.14
C SER A 93 -4.87 7.63 0.23
N HIS A 94 -6.00 7.91 -0.43
CA HIS A 94 -7.15 7.01 -0.39
C HIS A 94 -6.89 5.64 -1.03
N LYS A 95 -6.11 5.59 -2.11
CA LYS A 95 -5.80 4.34 -2.82
C LYS A 95 -4.73 3.47 -2.16
N ILE A 96 -4.00 4.02 -1.19
CA ILE A 96 -2.89 3.33 -0.51
C ILE A 96 -3.18 3.17 1.00
N ALA A 97 -3.48 4.26 1.70
CA ALA A 97 -3.63 4.26 3.16
C ALA A 97 -4.82 3.41 3.63
N GLY A 98 -5.95 3.45 2.93
CA GLY A 98 -7.12 2.63 3.26
C GLY A 98 -6.81 1.13 3.21
N PRO A 99 -6.32 0.62 2.06
CA PRO A 99 -5.86 -0.77 1.95
C PRO A 99 -4.76 -1.14 2.96
N LEU A 100 -3.84 -0.22 3.25
CA LEU A 100 -2.73 -0.45 4.19
C LEU A 100 -3.23 -0.62 5.64
N TYR A 101 -4.17 0.22 6.08
CA TYR A 101 -4.80 0.08 7.40
C TYR A 101 -5.50 -1.28 7.52
N ARG A 102 -6.19 -1.72 6.47
CA ARG A 102 -6.81 -3.05 6.46
C ARG A 102 -5.78 -4.18 6.55
N PHE A 103 -4.60 -4.03 5.92
CA PHE A 103 -3.52 -5.01 6.08
C PHE A 103 -3.00 -5.12 7.50
N GLU A 104 -2.94 -4.00 8.23
CA GLU A 104 -2.55 -4.02 9.63
C GLU A 104 -3.49 -4.90 10.45
N THR A 105 -4.80 -4.74 10.27
CA THR A 105 -5.82 -5.60 10.89
C THR A 105 -5.69 -7.06 10.47
N LEU A 106 -5.50 -7.34 9.17
CA LEU A 106 -5.31 -8.71 8.69
C LEU A 106 -4.05 -9.37 9.27
N CYS A 107 -2.97 -8.61 9.44
CA CYS A 107 -1.74 -9.09 10.07
C CYS A 107 -1.96 -9.41 11.55
N GLN A 108 -2.75 -8.59 12.27
CA GLN A 108 -3.12 -8.86 13.66
C GLN A 108 -3.96 -10.14 13.77
N GLU A 109 -5.00 -10.28 12.95
CA GLU A 109 -5.83 -11.49 12.91
C GLU A 109 -4.99 -12.76 12.68
N VAL A 110 -4.06 -12.72 11.72
CA VAL A 110 -3.15 -13.84 11.46
C VAL A 110 -2.17 -14.07 12.62
N GLY A 111 -1.70 -13.00 13.25
CA GLY A 111 -0.85 -13.05 14.45
C GLY A 111 -1.54 -13.69 15.65
N ASP A 112 -2.84 -13.48 15.77
CA ASP A 112 -3.71 -14.07 16.80
C ASP A 112 -4.16 -15.50 16.46
N GLY A 113 -3.72 -16.04 15.31
CA GLY A 113 -3.96 -17.43 14.91
C GLY A 113 -5.15 -17.65 13.98
N ASN A 114 -5.85 -16.59 13.56
CA ASN A 114 -6.88 -16.68 12.52
C ASN A 114 -6.22 -16.80 11.13
N LEU A 115 -6.23 -18.02 10.58
CA LEU A 115 -5.67 -18.32 9.26
C LEU A 115 -6.73 -18.33 8.15
N ASP A 116 -7.94 -17.86 8.43
CA ASP A 116 -9.06 -17.65 7.49
C ASP A 116 -9.48 -16.17 7.29
N PRO A 117 -8.55 -15.20 7.26
CA PRO A 117 -8.92 -13.81 7.08
C PRO A 117 -9.39 -13.51 5.65
N VAL A 118 -10.34 -12.58 5.50
CA VAL A 118 -10.85 -12.16 4.19
C VAL A 118 -9.89 -11.14 3.55
N THR A 119 -9.01 -11.62 2.68
CA THR A 119 -7.92 -10.84 2.06
C THR A 119 -8.32 -10.01 0.83
N ARG A 120 -9.60 -9.94 0.48
CA ARG A 120 -10.06 -9.30 -0.77
C ARG A 120 -9.99 -7.77 -0.71
N LEU A 121 -8.98 -7.17 -1.34
CA LEU A 121 -8.93 -5.73 -1.64
C LEU A 121 -9.89 -5.37 -2.79
N ARG A 122 -10.14 -4.07 -2.99
CA ARG A 122 -10.90 -3.59 -4.16
C ARG A 122 -10.01 -3.72 -5.41
N GLU A 123 -10.61 -4.03 -6.56
CA GLU A 123 -9.87 -4.27 -7.81
C GLU A 123 -8.95 -3.09 -8.21
N ASP A 124 -9.37 -1.88 -7.88
CA ASP A 124 -8.64 -0.66 -8.23
C ASP A 124 -7.61 -0.21 -7.15
N ASP A 125 -7.36 -1.02 -6.11
CA ASP A 125 -6.40 -0.67 -5.06
C ASP A 125 -4.96 -0.97 -5.49
N GLN A 126 -4.02 -0.12 -5.09
CA GLN A 126 -2.62 -0.26 -5.52
C GLN A 126 -1.89 -1.45 -4.88
N LEU A 127 -2.44 -2.01 -3.79
CA LEU A 127 -1.81 -3.06 -2.99
C LEU A 127 -2.20 -4.49 -3.40
N GLN A 128 -2.77 -4.69 -4.59
CA GLN A 128 -3.24 -6.01 -5.04
C GLN A 128 -2.15 -7.11 -4.99
N GLU A 129 -0.94 -6.83 -5.48
CA GLU A 129 0.20 -7.76 -5.40
C GLU A 129 0.58 -8.10 -3.95
N LEU A 130 0.45 -7.15 -3.03
CA LEU A 130 0.64 -7.41 -1.60
C LEU A 130 -0.46 -8.32 -1.06
N ALA A 131 -1.71 -8.16 -1.51
CA ALA A 131 -2.83 -9.03 -1.13
C ALA A 131 -2.65 -10.45 -1.61
N GLU A 132 -2.16 -10.63 -2.84
CA GLU A 132 -1.84 -11.94 -3.39
C GLU A 132 -0.70 -12.61 -2.61
N ALA A 133 0.39 -11.87 -2.34
CA ALA A 133 1.50 -12.38 -1.55
C ALA A 133 1.09 -12.73 -0.11
N PHE A 134 0.28 -11.88 0.53
CA PHE A 134 -0.27 -12.12 1.86
C PHE A 134 -1.19 -13.33 1.89
N SER A 135 -2.11 -13.44 0.93
CA SER A 135 -3.00 -14.61 0.81
C SER A 135 -2.19 -15.90 0.65
N SER A 136 -1.18 -15.89 -0.22
CA SER A 136 -0.27 -17.03 -0.41
C SER A 136 0.46 -17.40 0.89
N MET A 137 0.90 -16.42 1.67
CA MET A 137 1.52 -16.65 2.97
C MET A 137 0.54 -17.31 3.95
N VAL A 138 -0.67 -16.77 4.09
CA VAL A 138 -1.70 -17.30 5.00
C VAL A 138 -2.11 -18.72 4.61
N THR A 139 -2.30 -19.00 3.31
CA THR A 139 -2.55 -20.36 2.82
C THR A 139 -1.45 -21.33 3.25
N LYS A 140 -0.18 -20.96 3.09
CA LYS A 140 0.95 -21.83 3.50
C LYS A 140 1.02 -22.05 5.00
N LEU A 141 0.66 -21.03 5.81
CA LEU A 141 0.57 -21.17 7.26
C LEU A 141 -0.54 -22.16 7.63
N ARG A 142 -1.71 -22.05 6.99
CA ARG A 142 -2.83 -22.97 7.19
C ARG A 142 -2.46 -24.40 6.83
N GLU A 143 -1.90 -24.62 5.64
CA GLU A 143 -1.43 -25.95 5.20
C GLU A 143 -0.38 -26.54 6.15
N ARG A 144 0.49 -25.71 6.75
CA ARG A 144 1.45 -26.17 7.75
C ARG A 144 0.74 -26.60 9.03
N ARG A 145 -0.23 -25.82 9.50
CA ARG A 145 -1.02 -26.13 10.69
C ARG A 145 -1.83 -27.41 10.51
N GLU A 146 -2.52 -27.56 9.39
CA GLU A 146 -3.30 -28.77 9.06
C GLU A 146 -2.40 -30.02 8.99
N ARG A 147 -1.21 -29.90 8.38
CA ARG A 147 -0.23 -31.00 8.37
C ARG A 147 0.23 -31.37 9.79
N GLN A 148 0.51 -30.38 10.63
CA GLN A 148 0.89 -30.64 12.03
C GLN A 148 -0.22 -31.34 12.80
N ALA A 149 -1.46 -30.86 12.68
CA ALA A 149 -2.62 -31.50 13.29
C ALA A 149 -2.79 -32.95 12.80
N GLY A 150 -2.63 -33.20 11.50
CA GLY A 150 -2.69 -34.55 10.94
C GLY A 150 -1.57 -35.48 11.45
N LEU A 151 -0.36 -34.96 11.71
CA LEU A 151 0.73 -35.72 12.32
C LEU A 151 0.45 -36.06 13.79
N LEU A 152 -0.13 -35.13 14.56
CA LEU A 152 -0.52 -35.37 15.95
C LEU A 152 -1.58 -36.48 16.05
N VAL A 153 -2.59 -36.46 15.17
CA VAL A 153 -3.61 -37.52 15.10
C VAL A 153 -2.99 -38.88 14.78
N ARG A 154 -2.03 -38.94 13.85
CA ARG A 154 -1.32 -40.20 13.54
C ARG A 154 -0.47 -40.69 14.71
N LEU A 155 0.17 -39.77 15.44
CA LEU A 155 0.99 -40.13 16.59
C LEU A 155 0.12 -40.69 17.72
N ASP A 156 -1.04 -40.08 17.98
CA ASP A 156 -2.04 -40.56 18.94
C ASP A 156 -2.53 -41.98 18.60
N GLN A 157 -2.89 -42.23 17.33
CA GLN A 157 -3.25 -43.57 16.84
C GLN A 157 -2.15 -44.61 17.08
N HIS A 158 -0.88 -44.27 16.86
CA HIS A 158 0.23 -45.17 17.11
C HIS A 158 0.46 -45.45 18.60
N LEU A 159 0.24 -44.46 19.47
CA LEU A 159 0.33 -44.64 20.92
C LEU A 159 -0.77 -45.54 21.45
N ASP A 160 -1.99 -45.43 20.93
CA ASP A 160 -3.10 -46.32 21.31
C ASP A 160 -2.83 -47.77 20.92
N VAL A 161 -2.26 -48.01 19.74
CA VAL A 161 -1.81 -49.35 19.34
C VAL A 161 -0.75 -49.87 20.31
N LEU A 162 0.25 -49.06 20.67
CA LEU A 162 1.29 -49.47 21.62
C LEU A 162 0.72 -49.77 23.01
N ARG A 163 -0.25 -48.99 23.49
CA ARG A 163 -0.94 -49.22 24.77
C ARG A 163 -1.69 -50.55 24.82
N SER A 164 -2.23 -50.98 23.69
CA SER A 164 -2.94 -52.26 23.58
C SER A 164 -2.03 -53.49 23.63
N CYS A 165 -0.70 -53.32 23.62
CA CYS A 165 0.25 -54.42 23.75
C CYS A 165 0.43 -54.85 25.22
N ASP A 166 0.10 -56.11 25.54
CA ASP A 166 0.17 -56.64 26.91
C ASP A 166 1.60 -56.76 27.49
N ASN A 167 2.62 -56.85 26.64
CA ASN A 167 4.01 -57.15 27.02
C ASN A 167 4.88 -55.91 27.38
N LEU A 168 4.27 -54.77 27.69
CA LEU A 168 5.01 -53.56 28.08
C LEU A 168 5.57 -53.68 29.50
N ASN A 169 6.85 -53.33 29.69
CA ASN A 169 7.43 -53.23 31.01
C ASN A 169 6.93 -51.97 31.76
N PRO A 170 7.10 -51.88 33.10
CA PRO A 170 6.59 -50.74 33.88
C PRO A 170 7.17 -49.37 33.44
N GLN A 171 8.43 -49.35 33.00
CA GLN A 171 9.10 -48.12 32.52
C GLN A 171 8.47 -47.62 31.21
N GLN A 172 8.21 -48.52 30.26
CA GLN A 172 7.61 -48.23 28.96
C GLN A 172 6.17 -47.75 29.10
N ARG A 173 5.38 -48.36 30.01
CA ARG A 173 4.03 -47.89 30.31
C ARG A 173 4.04 -46.45 30.83
N LYS A 174 4.94 -46.14 31.76
CA LYS A 174 5.07 -44.79 32.29
C LYS A 174 5.46 -43.77 31.21
N SER A 175 6.43 -44.09 30.34
CA SER A 175 6.81 -43.20 29.24
C SER A 175 5.68 -43.00 28.21
N LEU A 176 4.86 -44.03 27.94
CA LEU A 176 3.67 -43.90 27.08
C LEU A 176 2.60 -43.00 27.70
N GLU A 177 2.38 -43.08 29.01
CA GLU A 177 1.50 -42.16 29.74
C GLU A 177 2.00 -40.71 29.65
N GLU A 178 3.28 -40.47 29.92
CA GLU A 178 3.90 -39.14 29.81
C GLU A 178 3.77 -38.56 28.39
N LEU A 179 4.07 -39.35 27.35
CA LEU A 179 3.94 -38.91 25.95
C LEU A 179 2.49 -38.56 25.57
N SER A 180 1.52 -39.31 26.10
CA SER A 180 0.10 -39.03 25.85
C SER A 180 -0.37 -37.75 26.53
N GLN A 181 0.16 -37.44 27.73
CA GLN A 181 -0.15 -36.19 28.42
C GLN A 181 0.38 -34.99 27.64
N VAL A 182 1.63 -35.07 27.18
CA VAL A 182 2.23 -34.01 26.34
C VAL A 182 1.45 -33.81 25.04
N LEU A 183 0.97 -34.90 24.42
CA LEU A 183 0.11 -34.81 23.23
C LEU A 183 -1.24 -34.16 23.52
N ALA A 184 -1.86 -34.48 24.66
CA ALA A 184 -3.11 -33.86 25.09
C ALA A 184 -2.94 -32.36 25.34
N GLU A 185 -1.83 -31.95 25.96
CA GLU A 185 -1.48 -30.54 26.16
C GLU A 185 -1.27 -29.81 24.82
N LEU A 186 -0.51 -30.40 23.89
CA LEU A 186 -0.29 -29.83 22.55
C LEU A 186 -1.58 -29.70 21.73
N ASN A 187 -2.55 -30.59 21.94
CA ASN A 187 -3.84 -30.54 21.27
C ASN A 187 -4.78 -29.51 21.92
N ALA A 188 -4.68 -29.31 23.24
CA ALA A 188 -5.45 -28.31 23.98
C ALA A 188 -4.99 -26.87 23.69
N ASP A 189 -3.72 -26.66 23.35
CA ASP A 189 -3.14 -25.37 22.94
C ASP A 189 -3.41 -25.05 21.44
N GLY A 190 -4.00 -26.00 20.70
CA GLY A 190 -4.60 -25.76 19.38
C GLY A 190 -6.00 -25.14 19.51
N PRO A 191 -6.40 -24.19 18.65
CA PRO A 191 -7.45 -23.25 19.00
C PRO A 191 -8.83 -23.92 18.99
N ASN A 192 -9.39 -24.02 20.19
CA ASN A 192 -10.82 -24.18 20.44
C ASN A 192 -11.50 -22.81 20.68
N HIS A 193 -10.94 -21.73 20.13
CA HIS A 193 -11.59 -20.42 20.09
C HIS A 193 -12.10 -20.17 18.67
N ALA A 194 -13.30 -20.70 18.45
CA ALA A 194 -14.19 -20.35 17.35
C ALA A 194 -14.70 -18.90 17.49
#